data_AF-A0A7W7H2M9-F1
#
_entry.id   AF-A0A7W7H2M9-F1
#
_cell.length_a   1.000
_cell.length_b   1.000
_cell.length_c   1.000
_cell.angle_alpha   90.00
_cell.angle_beta   90.00
_cell.angle_gamma   90.00
#
_symmetry.space_group_name_H-M   'P 1'
#
loop_
_entity.id
_entity.type
_entity.pdbx_description
1 polymer ?
#
loop_
_entity_poly.entity_id
_entity_poly.type
_entity_poly.pdbx_seq_one_letter_code
_entity_poly.pdbx_strand_id
1 'polypeptide(L)'
;MTRILVAYATKRGSTQEVAEAVATAATAAGAQARVLPARAVENSLADWGLVILGAPIYSGRWHRDAHRFLARHRDELDRMPVAVFGLGPRRDDEEAWRRSSEQLERALARRSWLVPVSVGLFGGADPPGGRRPRRDLRDWAEIGDWTRKVLAMTGADGAGW
;
A
#
# COMPACT_ATOMS: atom_id res chain seq x y z
N MET A 1 -10.07 -14.19 -13.11
CA MET A 1 -9.32 -12.91 -13.14
C MET A 1 -9.54 -12.21 -11.81
N THR A 2 -8.48 -11.97 -11.03
CA THR A 2 -8.59 -11.42 -9.67
C THR A 2 -8.95 -9.93 -9.71
N ARG A 3 -9.99 -9.52 -8.97
CA ARG A 3 -10.35 -8.10 -8.79
C ARG A 3 -9.59 -7.54 -7.59
N ILE A 4 -8.89 -6.42 -7.78
CA ILE A 4 -8.03 -5.81 -6.77
C ILE A 4 -8.45 -4.38 -6.48
N LEU A 5 -8.65 -4.07 -5.21
CA LEU A 5 -8.77 -2.69 -4.75
C LEU A 5 -7.41 -2.19 -4.28
N VAL A 6 -6.87 -1.16 -4.92
CA VAL A 6 -5.73 -0.41 -4.41
C VAL A 6 -6.25 0.85 -3.73
N ALA A 7 -6.46 0.76 -2.42
CA ALA A 7 -6.87 1.87 -1.59
C ALA A 7 -5.64 2.67 -1.14
N TYR A 8 -5.69 4.01 -1.17
CA TYR A 8 -4.55 4.82 -0.73
C TYR A 8 -4.97 6.02 0.12
N ALA A 9 -4.12 6.38 1.08
CA ALA A 9 -4.18 7.68 1.72
C ALA A 9 -2.97 8.53 1.29
N THR A 10 -3.16 9.83 1.13
CA THR A 10 -2.09 10.73 0.71
C THR A 10 -2.34 12.14 1.21
N LYS A 11 -1.26 12.90 1.42
CA LYS A 11 -1.32 14.35 1.68
C LYS A 11 -0.90 15.17 0.46
N ARG A 12 0.03 14.66 -0.34
CA ARG A 12 0.72 15.42 -1.42
C ARG A 12 0.81 14.66 -2.75
N GLY A 13 0.03 13.62 -2.95
CA GLY A 13 -0.02 12.87 -4.22
C GLY A 13 0.99 11.73 -4.37
N SER A 14 2.17 11.77 -3.74
CA SER A 14 3.19 10.73 -3.95
C SER A 14 2.72 9.27 -3.73
N THR A 15 1.89 9.03 -2.70
CA THR A 15 1.30 7.70 -2.46
C THR A 15 0.24 7.32 -3.49
N GLN A 16 -0.46 8.30 -4.08
CA GLN A 16 -1.39 8.04 -5.17
C GLN A 16 -0.63 7.54 -6.40
N GLU A 17 0.47 8.20 -6.77
CA GLU A 17 1.30 7.77 -7.90
C GLU A 17 1.83 6.33 -7.71
N VAL A 18 2.21 5.96 -6.48
CA VAL A 18 2.59 4.57 -6.17
C VAL A 18 1.39 3.61 -6.27
N ALA A 19 0.21 3.99 -5.77
CA ALA A 19 -1.00 3.19 -5.89
C ALA A 19 -1.41 2.95 -7.35
N GLU A 20 -1.24 3.97 -8.20
CA GLU A 20 -1.44 3.88 -9.65
C GLU A 20 -0.42 2.93 -10.29
N ALA A 21 0.86 3.04 -9.94
CA ALA A 21 1.90 2.13 -10.41
C ALA A 21 1.65 0.66 -10.00
N VAL A 22 1.20 0.42 -8.76
CA VAL A 22 0.78 -0.90 -8.29
C VAL A 22 -0.39 -1.43 -9.13
N ALA A 23 -1.42 -0.62 -9.41
CA ALA A 23 -2.54 -1.05 -10.24
C ALA A 23 -2.13 -1.32 -11.69
N THR A 24 -1.22 -0.52 -12.26
CA THR A 24 -0.65 -0.75 -13.60
C THR A 24 0.11 -2.08 -13.63
N ALA A 25 0.99 -2.34 -12.66
CA ALA A 25 1.74 -3.58 -12.59
C ALA A 25 0.83 -4.81 -12.41
N ALA A 26 -0.22 -4.68 -11.58
CA ALA A 26 -1.19 -5.74 -11.39
C ALA A 26 -2.02 -6.02 -12.65
N THR A 27 -2.42 -4.97 -13.38
CA THR A 27 -3.15 -5.11 -14.64
C THR A 27 -2.29 -5.77 -15.72
N ALA A 28 -1.01 -5.39 -15.81
CA ALA A 28 -0.05 -6.03 -16.71
C ALA A 28 0.17 -7.52 -16.39
N ALA A 29 -0.05 -7.93 -15.14
CA ALA A 29 -0.01 -9.33 -14.70
C ALA A 29 -1.37 -10.06 -14.83
N GLY A 30 -2.37 -9.47 -15.49
CA GLY A 30 -3.66 -10.10 -15.78
C GLY A 30 -4.73 -9.97 -14.69
N ALA A 31 -4.54 -9.10 -13.70
CA ALA A 31 -5.58 -8.76 -12.72
C ALA A 31 -6.46 -7.59 -13.19
N GLN A 32 -7.61 -7.39 -12.55
CA GLN A 32 -8.44 -6.21 -12.74
C GLN A 32 -8.30 -5.29 -11.52
N ALA A 33 -7.55 -4.19 -11.65
CA ALA A 33 -7.24 -3.30 -10.53
C ALA A 33 -8.04 -1.99 -10.57
N ARG A 34 -8.51 -1.53 -9.41
CA ARG A 34 -9.13 -0.20 -9.23
C ARG A 34 -8.41 0.57 -8.13
N VAL A 35 -8.07 1.82 -8.44
CA VAL A 35 -7.39 2.72 -7.49
C VAL A 35 -8.41 3.68 -6.89
N LEU A 36 -8.49 3.77 -5.56
CA LEU A 36 -9.40 4.69 -4.87
C LEU A 36 -8.74 5.33 -3.64
N PRO A 37 -9.04 6.61 -3.34
CA PRO A 37 -8.71 7.18 -2.04
C PRO A 37 -9.38 6.36 -0.94
N ALA A 38 -8.63 5.94 0.08
CA ALA A 38 -9.13 5.12 1.19
C ALA A 38 -10.32 5.76 1.93
N ARG A 39 -10.40 7.10 1.94
CA ARG A 39 -11.53 7.85 2.50
C ARG A 39 -12.82 7.74 1.68
N ALA A 40 -12.73 7.43 0.39
CA ALA A 40 -13.86 7.34 -0.54
C ALA A 40 -14.38 5.91 -0.69
N VAL A 41 -13.74 4.92 -0.06
CA VAL A 41 -14.21 3.54 -0.04
C VAL A 41 -15.17 3.38 1.14
N GLU A 42 -16.45 3.60 0.88
CA GLU A 42 -17.53 3.47 1.87
C GLU A 42 -18.32 2.17 1.68
N ASN A 43 -18.31 1.61 0.48
CA ASN A 43 -19.02 0.38 0.14
C ASN A 43 -18.28 -0.87 0.62
N SER A 44 -19.00 -2.00 0.66
CA SER A 44 -18.47 -3.33 0.96
C SER A 44 -17.30 -3.71 0.05
N LEU A 45 -16.41 -4.53 0.60
CA LEU A 45 -15.24 -5.09 -0.05
C LEU A 45 -15.44 -6.52 -0.58
N ALA A 46 -16.62 -7.12 -0.38
CA ALA A 46 -16.92 -8.52 -0.73
C ALA A 46 -16.63 -8.91 -2.19
N ASP A 47 -16.68 -7.93 -3.09
CA ASP A 47 -16.45 -8.08 -4.54
C ASP A 47 -14.97 -8.16 -4.95
N TRP A 48 -14.04 -7.88 -4.02
CA TRP A 48 -12.61 -7.88 -4.27
C TRP A 48 -11.98 -9.20 -3.84
N GLY A 49 -11.01 -9.70 -4.61
CA GLY A 49 -10.19 -10.85 -4.24
C GLY A 49 -8.94 -10.47 -3.44
N LEU A 50 -8.56 -9.19 -3.47
CA LEU A 50 -7.40 -8.65 -2.75
C LEU A 50 -7.58 -7.15 -2.52
N VAL A 51 -7.21 -6.69 -1.33
CA VAL A 51 -7.08 -5.28 -1.00
C VAL A 51 -5.62 -4.92 -0.77
N ILE A 52 -5.14 -3.90 -1.47
CA ILE A 52 -3.82 -3.30 -1.23
C ILE A 52 -4.03 -1.91 -0.62
N LEU A 53 -3.51 -1.68 0.58
CA LEU A 53 -3.65 -0.40 1.28
C LEU A 53 -2.31 0.35 1.38
N GLY A 54 -2.23 1.50 0.72
CA GLY A 54 -1.07 2.38 0.72
C GLY A 54 -1.22 3.61 1.61
N ALA A 55 -0.20 3.97 2.38
CA ALA A 55 -0.18 5.26 3.07
C ALA A 55 1.23 5.79 3.36
N PRO A 56 1.43 7.12 3.37
CA PRO A 56 2.70 7.73 3.73
C PRO A 56 2.92 7.68 5.25
N ILE A 57 4.19 7.68 5.63
CA ILE A 57 4.63 7.89 7.00
C ILE A 57 5.03 9.36 7.15
N TYR A 58 4.27 10.10 7.94
CA TYR A 58 4.54 11.51 8.23
C TYR A 58 4.71 11.73 9.73
N SER A 59 5.79 12.43 10.10
CA SER A 59 6.09 12.78 11.49
C SER A 59 5.97 11.59 12.45
N GLY A 60 6.48 10.42 12.02
CA GLY A 60 6.46 9.20 12.81
C GLY A 60 5.14 8.42 12.81
N ARG A 61 4.16 8.81 11.98
CA ARG A 61 2.82 8.22 11.99
C ARG A 61 2.37 7.83 10.59
N TRP A 62 1.85 6.62 10.47
CA TRP A 62 1.14 6.19 9.27
C TRP A 62 -0.15 6.99 9.11
N HIS A 63 -0.53 7.27 7.86
CA HIS A 63 -1.58 8.25 7.59
C HIS A 63 -2.93 7.82 8.18
N ARG A 64 -3.63 8.77 8.84
CA ARG A 64 -4.88 8.51 9.58
C ARG A 64 -5.98 7.86 8.74
N ASP A 65 -6.08 8.21 7.46
CA ASP A 65 -7.13 7.67 6.59
C ASP A 65 -6.92 6.18 6.29
N ALA A 66 -5.68 5.68 6.31
CA ALA A 66 -5.44 4.23 6.25
C ALA A 66 -5.92 3.55 7.53
N HIS A 67 -5.64 4.12 8.71
CA HIS A 67 -6.17 3.61 9.97
C HIS A 67 -7.70 3.62 10.04
N ARG A 68 -8.36 4.62 9.44
CA ARG A 68 -9.83 4.72 9.35
C ARG A 68 -10.39 3.69 8.39
N PHE A 69 -9.75 3.47 7.24
CA PHE A 69 -10.13 2.42 6.30
C PHE A 69 -10.08 1.04 6.97
N LEU A 70 -8.97 0.70 7.63
CA LEU A 70 -8.85 -0.57 8.36
C LEU A 70 -9.91 -0.73 9.45
N ALA A 71 -10.22 0.35 10.17
CA ALA A 71 -11.24 0.29 11.22
C ALA A 71 -12.66 0.12 10.65
N ARG A 72 -12.96 0.79 9.53
CA ARG A 72 -14.28 0.72 8.88
C ARG A 72 -14.56 -0.66 8.31
N HIS A 73 -13.57 -1.25 7.65
CA HIS A 73 -13.73 -2.49 6.89
C HIS A 73 -13.17 -3.71 7.61
N ARG A 74 -13.01 -3.63 8.94
CA ARG A 74 -12.32 -4.65 9.74
C ARG A 74 -12.83 -6.06 9.45
N ASP A 75 -14.13 -6.27 9.56
CA ASP A 75 -14.72 -7.62 9.49
C ASP A 75 -14.58 -8.26 8.11
N GLU A 76 -14.53 -7.46 7.05
CA GLU A 76 -14.30 -7.94 5.68
C GLU A 76 -12.81 -8.18 5.41
N LEU A 77 -11.96 -7.25 5.84
CA LEU A 77 -10.50 -7.34 5.70
C LEU A 77 -9.90 -8.52 6.47
N ASP A 78 -10.52 -8.94 7.57
CA ASP A 78 -10.12 -10.12 8.35
C ASP A 78 -10.34 -11.45 7.61
N ARG A 79 -11.15 -11.43 6.54
CA ARG A 79 -11.58 -12.63 5.78
C ARG A 79 -11.05 -12.66 4.36
N MET A 80 -10.17 -11.74 3.99
CA MET A 80 -9.64 -11.65 2.64
C MET A 80 -8.15 -11.31 2.65
N PRO A 81 -7.41 -11.63 1.57
CA PRO A 81 -6.03 -11.22 1.45
C PRO A 81 -5.90 -9.68 1.48
N VAL A 82 -5.01 -9.20 2.36
CA VAL A 82 -4.65 -7.79 2.44
C VAL A 82 -3.14 -7.63 2.30
N ALA A 83 -2.70 -6.76 1.40
CA ALA A 83 -1.32 -6.28 1.38
C ALA A 83 -1.28 -4.80 1.80
N VAL A 84 -0.18 -4.37 2.40
CA VAL A 84 -0.02 -2.97 2.82
C VAL A 84 1.31 -2.42 2.32
N PHE A 85 1.35 -1.12 2.03
CA PHE A 85 2.62 -0.45 1.79
C PHE A 85 2.71 0.92 2.47
N GLY A 86 3.92 1.22 2.96
CA GLY A 86 4.31 2.51 3.51
C GLY A 86 5.13 3.34 2.52
N LEU A 87 4.97 4.66 2.53
CA LEU A 87 5.89 5.59 1.85
C LEU A 87 6.76 6.37 2.84
N GLY A 88 8.07 6.24 2.69
CA GLY A 88 9.14 6.84 3.48
C GLY A 88 10.36 5.91 3.48
N PRO A 89 11.59 6.43 3.67
CA PRO A 89 11.97 7.80 4.02
C PRO A 89 12.10 8.73 2.80
N ARG A 90 12.49 10.00 3.03
CA ARG A 90 12.92 10.95 1.97
C ARG A 90 14.43 11.26 2.02
N ARG A 91 15.17 10.49 2.81
CA ARG A 91 16.63 10.51 2.85
C ARG A 91 17.10 9.09 2.60
N ASP A 92 18.12 8.96 1.79
CA ASP A 92 18.65 7.67 1.40
C ASP A 92 19.81 7.29 2.33
N ASP A 93 19.46 7.00 3.58
CA ASP A 93 20.38 6.57 4.62
C ASP A 93 19.75 5.44 5.43
N GLU A 94 20.57 4.49 5.85
CA GLU A 94 20.13 3.26 6.54
C GLU A 94 19.26 3.57 7.77
N GLU A 95 19.63 4.60 8.54
CA GLU A 95 18.87 5.01 9.71
C GLU A 95 17.46 5.50 9.35
N ALA A 96 17.31 6.28 8.28
CA ALA A 96 16.02 6.77 7.82
C ALA A 96 15.12 5.63 7.32
N TRP A 97 15.69 4.63 6.63
CA TRP A 97 14.98 3.44 6.20
C TRP A 97 14.54 2.59 7.39
N ARG A 98 15.45 2.27 8.32
CA ARG A 98 15.16 1.54 9.56
C ARG A 98 14.05 2.22 10.37
N ARG A 99 14.15 3.54 10.59
CA ARG A 99 13.13 4.32 11.31
C ARG A 99 11.76 4.26 10.62
N SER A 100 11.73 4.26 9.28
CA SER A 100 10.47 4.18 8.52
C SER A 100 9.85 2.78 8.63
N SER A 101 10.66 1.71 8.58
CA SER A 101 10.21 0.33 8.83
C SER A 101 9.59 0.18 10.22
N GLU A 102 10.31 0.59 11.26
CA GLU A 102 9.83 0.50 12.64
C GLU A 102 8.53 1.29 12.85
N GLN A 103 8.37 2.44 12.17
CA GLN A 103 7.16 3.25 12.26
C GLN A 103 5.96 2.55 11.60
N LEU A 104 6.18 1.89 10.46
CA LEU A 104 5.14 1.11 9.79
C LEU A 104 4.75 -0.10 10.63
N GLU A 105 5.73 -0.87 11.12
CA GLU A 105 5.53 -2.02 12.00
C GLU A 105 4.75 -1.64 13.27
N ARG A 106 5.16 -0.59 13.97
CA ARG A 106 4.43 -0.09 15.16
C ARG A 106 3.01 0.36 14.82
N ALA A 107 2.77 0.90 13.62
CA ALA A 107 1.43 1.30 13.19
C ALA A 107 0.53 0.08 12.91
N LEU A 108 1.09 -0.97 12.31
CA LEU A 108 0.39 -2.22 12.02
C LEU A 108 0.17 -3.06 13.28
N ALA A 109 1.10 -3.08 14.23
CA ALA A 109 0.97 -3.79 15.51
C ALA A 109 -0.24 -3.32 16.35
N ARG A 110 -0.72 -2.08 16.13
CA ARG A 110 -1.96 -1.56 16.73
C ARG A 110 -3.24 -2.19 16.14
N ARG A 111 -3.09 -3.00 15.10
CA ARG A 111 -4.14 -3.72 14.38
C ARG A 111 -3.80 -5.22 14.40
N SER A 112 -3.70 -5.80 15.59
CA SER A 112 -3.27 -7.20 15.79
C SER A 112 -4.13 -8.26 15.10
N TRP A 113 -5.35 -7.91 14.69
CA TRP A 113 -6.22 -8.75 13.88
C TRP A 113 -5.81 -8.80 12.40
N LEU A 114 -5.12 -7.77 11.91
CA LEU A 114 -4.69 -7.70 10.52
C LEU A 114 -3.38 -8.47 10.35
N VAL A 115 -3.39 -9.48 9.48
CA VAL A 115 -2.20 -10.23 9.07
C VAL A 115 -1.99 -10.00 7.57
N PRO A 116 -1.20 -8.99 7.16
CA PRO A 116 -0.99 -8.73 5.75
C PRO A 116 -0.22 -9.87 5.09
N VAL A 117 -0.62 -10.27 3.89
CA VAL A 117 0.14 -11.24 3.07
C VAL A 117 1.49 -10.67 2.65
N SER A 118 1.60 -9.34 2.57
CA SER A 118 2.87 -8.65 2.35
C SER A 118 2.83 -7.23 2.90
N VAL A 119 4.00 -6.76 3.36
CA VAL A 119 4.24 -5.39 3.80
C VAL A 119 5.37 -4.82 2.95
N GLY A 120 5.08 -3.80 2.15
CA GLY A 120 6.07 -3.04 1.38
C GLY A 120 6.47 -1.73 2.07
N LEU A 121 7.74 -1.35 1.99
CA LEU A 121 8.22 -0.02 2.38
C LEU A 121 8.92 0.60 1.18
N PHE A 122 8.36 1.69 0.64
CA PHE A 122 8.89 2.36 -0.54
C PHE A 122 9.38 3.76 -0.19
N GLY A 123 10.41 4.23 -0.91
CA GLY A 123 10.92 5.58 -0.74
C GLY A 123 9.87 6.66 -0.97
N GLY A 124 10.05 7.81 -0.34
CA GLY A 124 9.22 8.99 -0.53
C GLY A 124 9.81 9.95 -1.55
N ALA A 125 8.95 10.75 -2.17
CA ALA A 125 9.37 11.87 -3.01
C ALA A 125 9.20 13.22 -2.29
N ASP A 126 10.14 14.14 -2.56
CA ASP A 126 9.95 15.55 -2.22
C ASP A 126 8.78 16.14 -3.04
N PRO A 127 8.01 17.08 -2.48
CA PRO A 127 6.91 17.70 -3.20
C PRO A 127 7.40 18.51 -4.41
N PRO A 128 6.59 18.63 -5.46
CA PRO A 128 6.93 19.48 -6.61
C PRO A 128 7.01 20.96 -6.20
N GLY A 129 7.75 21.76 -6.98
CA GLY A 129 7.82 23.22 -6.80
C GLY A 129 8.82 23.72 -5.74
N GLY A 130 9.70 22.85 -5.23
CA GLY A 130 10.79 23.25 -4.34
C GLY A 130 11.95 23.95 -5.07
N ARG A 131 12.73 24.78 -4.36
CA ARG A 131 13.94 25.45 -4.89
C ARG A 131 15.13 24.51 -5.11
N ARG A 132 15.09 23.29 -4.56
CA ARG A 132 16.15 22.29 -4.68
C ARG A 132 15.72 21.20 -5.66
N PRO A 133 16.67 20.49 -6.31
CA PRO A 133 16.37 19.31 -7.10
C PRO A 133 15.48 18.36 -6.30
N ARG A 134 14.36 17.95 -6.90
CA ARG A 134 13.40 17.03 -6.29
C ARG A 134 14.10 15.69 -6.10
N ARG A 135 14.17 15.22 -4.86
CA ARG A 135 14.56 13.83 -4.60
C ARG A 135 13.34 12.94 -4.74
N ASP A 136 13.54 11.82 -5.40
CA ASP A 136 12.56 10.78 -5.56
C ASP A 136 13.24 9.45 -5.27
N LEU A 137 12.94 8.85 -4.12
CA LEU A 137 13.50 7.57 -3.70
C LEU A 137 12.58 6.39 -4.07
N ARG A 138 11.53 6.64 -4.85
CA ARG A 138 10.64 5.57 -5.30
C ARG A 138 11.33 4.78 -6.39
N ASP A 139 11.56 3.50 -6.11
CA ASP A 139 11.98 2.54 -7.10
C ASP A 139 10.74 1.90 -7.76
N TRP A 140 10.46 2.31 -8.99
CA TRP A 140 9.29 1.84 -9.74
C TRP A 140 9.41 0.36 -10.15
N ALA A 141 10.64 -0.13 -10.35
CA ALA A 141 10.87 -1.54 -10.65
C ALA A 141 10.58 -2.39 -9.41
N GLU A 142 11.09 -1.97 -8.25
CA GLU A 142 10.82 -2.63 -6.97
C GLU A 142 9.32 -2.67 -6.64
N ILE A 143 8.61 -1.55 -6.84
CA ILE A 143 7.15 -1.49 -6.65
C ILE A 143 6.42 -2.50 -7.55
N GLY A 144 6.86 -2.62 -8.81
CA GLY A 144 6.32 -3.60 -9.76
C GLY A 144 6.62 -5.05 -9.36
N ASP A 145 7.84 -5.34 -8.93
CA ASP A 145 8.25 -6.66 -8.43
C ASP A 145 7.50 -7.07 -7.18
N TRP A 146 7.37 -6.15 -6.22
CA TRP A 146 6.58 -6.37 -5.02
C TRP A 146 5.12 -6.68 -5.36
N THR A 147 4.53 -5.94 -6.30
CA THR A 147 3.15 -6.17 -6.74
C THR A 147 2.98 -7.58 -7.32
N ARG A 148 3.91 -8.03 -8.20
CA ARG A 148 3.86 -9.39 -8.76
C ARG A 148 3.97 -10.47 -7.69
N LYS A 149 4.84 -10.27 -6.69
CA LYS A 149 4.97 -11.19 -5.54
C LYS A 149 3.67 -11.27 -4.75
N VAL A 150 3.04 -10.13 -4.45
CA VAL A 150 1.72 -10.09 -3.79
C VAL A 150 0.69 -10.90 -4.58
N LEU A 151 0.61 -10.70 -5.90
CA LEU A 151 -0.33 -11.45 -6.74
C LEU A 151 -0.09 -12.96 -6.69
N ALA A 152 1.16 -13.38 -6.78
CA ALA A 152 1.52 -14.81 -6.71
C ALA A 152 1.11 -15.44 -5.37
N MET A 153 1.27 -14.71 -4.26
CA MET A 153 0.84 -15.18 -2.93
C MET A 153 -0.68 -15.33 -2.81
N THR A 154 -1.45 -14.52 -3.56
CA THR A 154 -2.93 -14.56 -3.54
C THR A 154 -3.55 -15.44 -4.61
N GLY A 155 -2.78 -15.85 -5.61
CA GLY A 155 -3.22 -16.69 -6.73
C GLY A 155 -3.02 -18.20 -6.51
N ALA A 156 -2.37 -18.61 -5.42
CA ALA A 156 -2.00 -20.00 -5.16
C ALA A 156 -3.16 -20.89 -4.63
N ASP A 157 -4.26 -20.29 -4.17
CA ASP A 157 -5.37 -21.04 -3.54
C ASP A 157 -6.55 -21.34 -4.50
N GLY A 158 -6.33 -21.28 -5.81
CA GLY A 158 -7.35 -21.53 -6.84
C GLY A 158 -7.43 -22.96 -7.38
N ALA A 159 -6.60 -23.90 -6.89
CA ALA A 159 -6.58 -25.30 -7.34
C ALA A 159 -6.77 -26.23 -6.15
N GLY A 160 -8.02 -26.44 -5.73
CA GLY A 160 -8.30 -27.31 -4.59
C GLY A 160 -9.78 -27.45 -4.26
N TRP A 161 -10.59 -27.82 -5.26
CA TRP A 161 -11.92 -28.41 -5.08
C TRP A 161 -12.09 -29.45 -6.18
#